data_AF-A0AAE3JIK8-F1
#
_entry.id   AF-A0AAE3JIK8-F1
#
_cell.length_a   1.000
_cell.length_b   1.000
_cell.length_c   1.000
_cell.angle_alpha   90.00
_cell.angle_beta   90.00
_cell.angle_gamma   90.00
#
_symmetry.space_group_name_H-M   'P 1'
#
loop_
_entity.id
_entity.type
_entity.pdbx_description
1 polymer ?
#
loop_
_entity_poly.entity_id
_entity_poly.type
_entity_poly.pdbx_seq_one_letter_code
_entity_poly.pdbx_strand_id
1 'polypeptide(L)'
;MTESPGFYTRLADRKGFNASVRHIQRTLTLLDACGPKRNIADEINSMISKKEFEAEEAQSVANMLLVEKWNYSVLSSNVSSVTESPAELSAEVSKWKALDLVVGYHHPDLGFILINPKNPEGASAIAGFRKNELVVLYAGVPQGNDAAKKSAAEALPALMSLIEGKKVKVSASLLSGPFSFSAPKKPAAQKPVKKAGKTVSPSKGRAPVQAVTAAVMQTGPAASSAAATARPAPAAPAMPGQSKMSPLVSVVVSNELFHNGNVEAWKRIIRSYNARYPGLQVFIYYDGERIVDINTLFKWGKVKHGSCIQFCVAGENIQDLAKLSRYFRQGASPQFEAFLKGSPDTVMNLF
;
A
#
# COMPACT_ATOMS: atom_id res chain seq x y z
N MET A 1 -19.55 -20.68 20.67
CA MET A 1 -20.07 -20.98 19.32
C MET A 1 -21.20 -20.00 19.04
N THR A 2 -20.92 -18.89 18.38
CA THR A 2 -21.99 -18.04 17.83
C THR A 2 -22.58 -18.80 16.65
N GLU A 3 -23.86 -19.15 16.73
CA GLU A 3 -24.59 -19.71 15.58
C GLU A 3 -24.33 -18.82 14.37
N SER A 4 -23.87 -19.43 13.28
CA SER A 4 -23.76 -18.72 12.01
C SER A 4 -25.17 -18.31 11.64
N PRO A 5 -25.49 -17.00 11.56
CA PRO A 5 -26.83 -16.57 11.18
C PRO A 5 -27.16 -17.24 9.85
N GLY A 6 -28.37 -17.80 9.72
CA GLY A 6 -28.80 -18.48 8.50
C GLY A 6 -28.50 -17.64 7.27
N PHE A 7 -28.11 -18.27 6.16
CA PHE A 7 -27.64 -17.59 4.95
C PHE A 7 -28.58 -16.44 4.52
N TYR A 8 -29.90 -16.66 4.61
CA TYR A 8 -30.92 -15.69 4.23
C TYR A 8 -31.22 -14.60 5.27
N THR A 9 -30.72 -14.72 6.50
CA THR A 9 -30.93 -13.71 7.55
C THR A 9 -30.36 -12.36 7.14
N ARG A 10 -29.26 -12.34 6.37
CA ARG A 10 -28.68 -11.10 5.82
C ARG A 10 -29.52 -10.50 4.69
N LEU A 11 -30.45 -11.25 4.09
CA LEU A 11 -31.36 -10.75 3.06
C LEU A 11 -32.72 -10.32 3.65
N ALA A 12 -32.95 -10.54 4.95
CA ALA A 12 -34.21 -10.25 5.61
C ALA A 12 -34.42 -8.75 5.93
N ASP A 13 -33.35 -7.94 5.84
CA ASP A 13 -33.44 -6.49 6.02
C ASP A 13 -32.92 -5.73 4.79
N ARG A 14 -33.36 -4.47 4.65
CA ARG A 14 -32.99 -3.60 3.53
C ARG A 14 -31.49 -3.33 3.46
N LYS A 15 -30.78 -3.31 4.59
CA LYS A 15 -29.35 -2.97 4.65
C LYS A 15 -28.53 -4.12 4.06
N GLY A 16 -28.75 -5.34 4.52
CA GLY A 16 -28.06 -6.54 4.07
C GLY A 16 -28.45 -6.93 2.65
N PHE A 17 -29.74 -6.84 2.28
CA PHE A 17 -30.17 -7.07 0.89
C PHE A 17 -29.44 -6.13 -0.09
N ASN A 18 -29.41 -4.82 0.19
CA ASN A 18 -28.72 -3.86 -0.65
C ASN A 18 -27.19 -4.05 -0.66
N ALA A 19 -26.60 -4.51 0.44
CA ALA A 19 -25.17 -4.84 0.48
C ALA A 19 -24.86 -6.01 -0.45
N SER A 20 -25.67 -7.09 -0.41
CA SER A 20 -25.53 -8.24 -1.32
C SER A 20 -25.73 -7.85 -2.78
N VAL A 21 -26.73 -7.02 -3.11
CA VAL A 21 -26.95 -6.56 -4.49
C VAL A 21 -25.76 -5.72 -4.99
N ARG A 22 -25.23 -4.80 -4.17
CA ARG A 22 -24.04 -4.02 -4.53
C ARG A 22 -22.82 -4.91 -4.77
N HIS A 23 -22.60 -5.89 -3.90
CA HIS A 23 -21.52 -6.85 -4.06
C HIS A 23 -21.62 -7.57 -5.41
N ILE A 24 -22.78 -8.15 -5.73
CA ILE A 24 -23.04 -8.85 -6.99
C ILE A 24 -22.79 -7.93 -8.19
N GLN A 25 -23.32 -6.70 -8.15
CA GLN A 25 -23.13 -5.72 -9.24
C GLN A 25 -21.66 -5.36 -9.44
N ARG A 26 -20.89 -5.17 -8.36
CA ARG A 26 -19.44 -4.92 -8.42
C ARG A 26 -18.69 -6.11 -9.00
N THR A 27 -19.02 -7.34 -8.59
CA THR A 27 -18.43 -8.57 -9.14
C THR A 27 -18.71 -8.71 -10.64
N LEU A 28 -19.94 -8.44 -11.10
CA LEU A 28 -20.28 -8.45 -12.53
C LEU A 28 -19.54 -7.36 -13.30
N THR A 29 -19.45 -6.16 -12.73
CA THR A 29 -18.68 -5.05 -13.35
C THR A 29 -17.21 -5.45 -13.53
N LEU A 30 -16.61 -6.12 -12.55
CA LEU A 30 -15.24 -6.63 -12.64
C LEU A 30 -15.11 -7.74 -13.68
N LEU A 31 -16.08 -8.66 -13.74
CA LEU A 31 -16.12 -9.72 -14.76
C LEU A 31 -16.07 -9.14 -16.18
N ASP A 32 -16.83 -8.06 -16.44
CA ASP A 32 -16.89 -7.40 -17.74
C ASP A 32 -15.67 -6.50 -18.02
N ALA A 33 -15.07 -5.95 -16.97
CA ALA A 33 -13.92 -5.04 -17.09
C ALA A 33 -12.59 -5.78 -17.33
N CYS A 34 -12.44 -6.99 -16.79
CA CYS A 34 -11.18 -7.72 -16.82
C CYS A 34 -10.86 -8.29 -18.20
N GLY A 35 -9.58 -8.38 -18.51
CA GLY A 35 -9.10 -8.95 -19.78
C GLY A 35 -7.58 -8.96 -19.86
N PRO A 36 -7.00 -9.28 -21.02
CA PRO A 36 -5.55 -9.50 -21.12
C PRO A 36 -4.65 -8.32 -20.73
N LYS A 37 -5.18 -7.09 -20.80
CA LYS A 37 -4.47 -5.87 -20.39
C LYS A 37 -5.05 -5.20 -19.15
N ARG A 38 -6.06 -5.81 -18.54
CA ARG A 38 -6.82 -5.29 -17.41
C ARG A 38 -6.91 -6.40 -16.36
N ASN A 39 -5.88 -6.48 -15.54
CA ASN A 39 -5.78 -7.47 -14.47
C ASN A 39 -6.74 -7.11 -13.32
N ILE A 40 -7.38 -8.13 -12.75
CA ILE A 40 -8.38 -7.94 -11.69
C ILE A 40 -7.82 -7.20 -10.46
N ALA A 41 -6.55 -7.43 -10.10
CA ALA A 41 -5.94 -6.76 -8.95
C ALA A 41 -5.83 -5.25 -9.18
N ASP A 42 -5.44 -4.84 -10.39
CA ASP A 42 -5.35 -3.42 -10.74
C ASP A 42 -6.73 -2.76 -10.78
N GLU A 43 -7.75 -3.45 -11.30
CA GLU A 43 -9.13 -2.94 -11.34
C GLU A 43 -9.72 -2.81 -9.93
N ILE A 44 -9.57 -3.83 -9.07
CA ILE A 44 -10.02 -3.77 -7.67
C ILE A 44 -9.31 -2.64 -6.92
N ASN A 45 -7.98 -2.54 -7.04
CA ASN A 45 -7.23 -1.45 -6.39
C ASN A 45 -7.67 -0.07 -6.91
N SER A 46 -7.99 0.06 -8.20
CA SER A 46 -8.55 1.30 -8.76
C SER A 46 -9.92 1.63 -8.16
N MET A 47 -10.80 0.65 -8.01
CA MET A 47 -12.14 0.86 -7.42
C MET A 47 -12.07 1.19 -5.93
N ILE A 48 -11.18 0.55 -5.16
CA ILE A 48 -10.97 0.89 -3.75
C ILE A 48 -10.48 2.34 -3.62
N SER A 49 -9.56 2.77 -4.48
CA SER A 49 -9.09 4.17 -4.53
C SER A 49 -10.20 5.18 -4.74
N LYS A 50 -11.20 4.81 -5.54
CA LYS A 50 -12.37 5.64 -5.85
C LYS A 50 -13.48 5.51 -4.81
N LYS A 51 -13.29 4.69 -3.77
CA LYS A 51 -14.29 4.36 -2.74
C LYS A 51 -15.54 3.69 -3.32
N GLU A 52 -15.36 2.99 -4.44
CA GLU A 52 -16.42 2.26 -5.14
C GLU A 52 -16.46 0.78 -4.72
N PHE A 53 -15.43 0.31 -4.01
CA PHE A 53 -15.24 -1.09 -3.59
C PHE A 53 -14.64 -1.14 -2.19
N GLU A 54 -15.16 -2.01 -1.32
CA GLU A 54 -14.62 -2.18 0.03
C GLU A 54 -13.51 -3.23 0.03
N ALA A 55 -12.38 -2.95 0.70
CA ALA A 55 -11.23 -3.86 0.70
C ALA A 55 -11.57 -5.27 1.24
N GLU A 56 -12.49 -5.36 2.19
CA GLU A 56 -12.95 -6.64 2.77
C GLU A 56 -13.65 -7.56 1.75
N GLU A 57 -14.20 -7.00 0.66
CA GLU A 57 -14.86 -7.78 -0.39
C GLU A 57 -13.86 -8.47 -1.31
N ALA A 58 -12.59 -8.01 -1.36
CA ALA A 58 -11.61 -8.40 -2.35
C ALA A 58 -11.38 -9.91 -2.41
N GLN A 59 -11.30 -10.58 -1.25
CA GLN A 59 -11.08 -12.03 -1.19
C GLN A 59 -12.24 -12.82 -1.80
N SER A 60 -13.48 -12.44 -1.46
CA SER A 60 -14.67 -13.11 -1.96
C SER A 60 -14.82 -12.96 -3.47
N VAL A 61 -14.51 -11.77 -4.00
CA VAL A 61 -14.52 -11.51 -5.45
C VAL A 61 -13.40 -12.27 -6.16
N ALA A 62 -12.19 -12.30 -5.59
CA ALA A 62 -11.08 -13.07 -6.14
C ALA A 62 -11.44 -14.55 -6.23
N ASN A 63 -12.02 -15.14 -5.17
CA ASN A 63 -12.43 -16.55 -5.21
C ASN A 63 -13.53 -16.79 -6.26
N MET A 64 -14.58 -15.97 -6.27
CA MET A 64 -15.69 -16.11 -7.22
C MET A 64 -15.22 -15.98 -8.69
N LEU A 65 -14.34 -15.02 -9.00
CA LEU A 65 -13.93 -14.77 -10.37
C LEU A 65 -12.75 -15.66 -10.80
N LEU A 66 -11.65 -15.67 -10.04
CA LEU A 66 -10.45 -16.40 -10.42
C LEU A 66 -10.64 -17.91 -10.32
N VAL A 67 -11.26 -18.39 -9.23
CA VAL A 67 -11.39 -19.81 -8.94
C VAL A 67 -12.67 -20.37 -9.56
N GLU A 68 -13.84 -19.90 -9.11
CA GLU A 68 -15.12 -20.50 -9.53
C GLU A 68 -15.44 -20.22 -10.99
N LYS A 69 -15.34 -18.95 -11.43
CA LYS A 69 -15.75 -18.55 -12.78
C LYS A 69 -14.70 -18.84 -13.85
N TRP A 70 -13.43 -18.55 -13.59
CA TRP A 70 -12.36 -18.66 -14.59
C TRP A 70 -11.49 -19.91 -14.44
N ASN A 71 -11.64 -20.66 -13.35
CA ASN A 71 -10.93 -21.91 -13.11
C ASN A 71 -9.40 -21.77 -13.19
N TYR A 72 -8.87 -20.70 -12.57
CA TYR A 72 -7.42 -20.48 -12.46
C TYR A 72 -6.80 -21.54 -11.56
N SER A 73 -5.55 -21.88 -11.85
CA SER A 73 -4.74 -22.71 -10.94
C SER A 73 -4.32 -21.87 -9.74
N VAL A 74 -4.29 -22.50 -8.57
CA VAL A 74 -4.02 -21.85 -7.30
C VAL A 74 -2.86 -22.54 -6.59
N LEU A 75 -1.95 -21.76 -6.02
CA LEU A 75 -0.88 -22.22 -5.14
C LEU A 75 -0.85 -21.34 -3.89
N SER A 76 -1.10 -21.91 -2.72
CA SER A 76 -0.96 -21.22 -1.44
C SER A 76 0.31 -21.67 -0.72
N SER A 77 1.07 -20.73 -0.16
CA SER A 77 2.24 -21.04 0.67
C SER A 77 2.58 -19.89 1.61
N ASN A 78 3.27 -20.20 2.70
CA ASN A 78 3.82 -19.20 3.59
C ASN A 78 5.17 -18.73 3.04
N VAL A 79 5.40 -17.43 3.03
CA VAL A 79 6.62 -16.81 2.49
C VAL A 79 7.82 -17.15 3.37
N SER A 80 8.88 -17.73 2.81
CA SER A 80 10.10 -18.06 3.58
C SER A 80 11.13 -16.92 3.61
N SER A 81 11.23 -16.17 2.51
CA SER A 81 12.06 -14.98 2.32
C SER A 81 11.40 -14.05 1.29
N VAL A 82 11.88 -12.82 1.16
CA VAL A 82 11.35 -11.84 0.22
C VAL A 82 12.51 -11.25 -0.57
N THR A 83 12.30 -11.03 -1.87
CA THR A 83 13.27 -10.38 -2.75
C THR A 83 13.59 -8.96 -2.30
N GLU A 84 14.88 -8.62 -2.29
CA GLU A 84 15.35 -7.24 -2.07
C GLU A 84 15.24 -6.39 -3.35
N SER A 85 15.00 -7.04 -4.51
CA SER A 85 14.96 -6.42 -5.83
C SER A 85 13.57 -6.56 -6.48
N PRO A 86 12.53 -5.84 -6.01
CA PRO A 86 11.18 -5.93 -6.57
C PRO A 86 11.11 -5.50 -8.05
N ALA A 87 11.99 -4.59 -8.47
CA ALA A 87 12.06 -4.16 -9.86
C ALA A 87 12.47 -5.29 -10.81
N GLU A 88 13.41 -6.14 -10.39
CA GLU A 88 13.86 -7.31 -11.17
C GLU A 88 12.76 -8.37 -11.26
N LEU A 89 12.03 -8.60 -10.16
CA LEU A 89 10.86 -9.47 -10.14
C LEU A 89 9.83 -9.02 -11.16
N SER A 90 9.44 -7.74 -11.13
CA SER A 90 8.45 -7.23 -12.07
C SER A 90 8.92 -7.31 -13.52
N ALA A 91 10.20 -7.01 -13.77
CA ALA A 91 10.80 -7.08 -15.10
C ALA A 91 10.81 -8.51 -15.66
N GLU A 92 11.05 -9.51 -14.82
CA GLU A 92 11.01 -10.92 -15.21
C GLU A 92 9.57 -11.39 -15.44
N VAL A 93 8.67 -11.16 -14.49
CA VAL A 93 7.26 -11.61 -14.58
C VAL A 93 6.51 -10.90 -15.71
N SER A 94 6.88 -9.68 -16.06
CA SER A 94 6.33 -8.95 -17.22
C SER A 94 6.62 -9.63 -18.56
N LYS A 95 7.62 -10.51 -18.64
CA LYS A 95 7.90 -11.32 -19.83
C LYS A 95 6.92 -12.47 -19.97
N TRP A 96 6.26 -12.91 -18.90
CA TRP A 96 5.40 -14.09 -18.90
C TRP A 96 4.00 -13.75 -19.43
N LYS A 97 3.85 -13.71 -20.75
CA LYS A 97 2.63 -13.21 -21.40
C LYS A 97 1.55 -14.26 -21.64
N ALA A 98 1.85 -15.54 -21.42
CA ALA A 98 0.91 -16.63 -21.65
C ALA A 98 -0.27 -16.66 -20.67
N LEU A 99 -0.05 -16.18 -19.45
CA LEU A 99 -0.99 -16.30 -18.34
C LEU A 99 -1.30 -14.94 -17.72
N ASP A 100 -2.52 -14.81 -17.25
CA ASP A 100 -2.88 -13.84 -16.23
C ASP A 100 -2.35 -14.31 -14.87
N LEU A 101 -1.76 -13.40 -14.10
CA LEU A 101 -1.13 -13.70 -12.82
C LEU A 101 -1.66 -12.74 -11.76
N VAL A 102 -2.04 -13.27 -10.61
CA VAL A 102 -2.52 -12.48 -9.47
C VAL A 102 -1.92 -13.04 -8.19
N VAL A 103 -1.47 -12.16 -7.31
CA VAL A 103 -0.93 -12.50 -5.99
C VAL A 103 -1.91 -11.99 -4.94
N GLY A 104 -2.48 -12.90 -4.17
CA GLY A 104 -3.23 -12.62 -2.94
C GLY A 104 -2.30 -12.70 -1.74
N TYR A 105 -2.32 -11.69 -0.87
CA TYR A 105 -1.48 -11.63 0.32
C TYR A 105 -2.33 -11.36 1.55
N HIS A 106 -2.21 -12.23 2.55
CA HIS A 106 -2.90 -12.08 3.84
C HIS A 106 -2.07 -11.22 4.78
N HIS A 107 -2.14 -9.91 4.59
CA HIS A 107 -1.46 -8.96 5.47
C HIS A 107 -2.14 -8.98 6.86
N PRO A 108 -1.40 -9.03 7.97
CA PRO A 108 -1.96 -9.13 9.33
C PRO A 108 -2.87 -7.95 9.71
N ASP A 109 -2.59 -6.77 9.15
CA ASP A 109 -3.30 -5.54 9.48
C ASP A 109 -4.32 -5.11 8.42
N LEU A 110 -3.94 -5.17 7.14
CA LEU A 110 -4.77 -4.72 6.02
C LEU A 110 -5.74 -5.79 5.52
N GLY A 111 -5.64 -7.01 6.04
CA GLY A 111 -6.40 -8.15 5.55
C GLY A 111 -5.90 -8.65 4.20
N PHE A 112 -6.81 -9.18 3.39
CA PHE A 112 -6.47 -9.77 2.11
C PHE A 112 -6.26 -8.71 1.03
N ILE A 113 -5.07 -8.68 0.44
CA ILE A 113 -4.66 -7.72 -0.59
C ILE A 113 -4.42 -8.46 -1.91
N LEU A 114 -4.87 -7.88 -3.02
CA LEU A 114 -4.58 -8.37 -4.37
C LEU A 114 -3.53 -7.51 -5.05
N ILE A 115 -2.57 -8.18 -5.69
CA ILE A 115 -1.40 -7.58 -6.32
C ILE A 115 -1.22 -8.17 -7.71
N ASN A 116 -1.03 -7.31 -8.71
CA ASN A 116 -0.56 -7.72 -10.03
C ASN A 116 0.98 -7.72 -10.04
N PRO A 117 1.66 -8.89 -10.14
CA PRO A 117 3.12 -8.94 -10.12
C PRO A 117 3.77 -8.35 -11.38
N LYS A 118 3.01 -8.15 -12.47
CA LYS A 118 3.46 -7.46 -13.70
C LYS A 118 3.38 -5.93 -13.59
N ASN A 119 2.69 -5.42 -12.57
CA ASN A 119 2.62 -3.98 -12.29
C ASN A 119 3.83 -3.59 -11.41
N PRO A 120 4.66 -2.62 -11.81
CA PRO A 120 5.80 -2.17 -11.00
C PRO A 120 5.42 -1.67 -9.60
N GLU A 121 4.25 -1.03 -9.46
CA GLU A 121 3.76 -0.60 -8.14
C GLU A 121 3.35 -1.82 -7.30
N GLY A 122 2.74 -2.83 -7.92
CA GLY A 122 2.42 -4.10 -7.27
C GLY A 122 3.66 -4.86 -6.81
N ALA A 123 4.73 -4.87 -7.60
CA ALA A 123 5.99 -5.47 -7.20
C ALA A 123 6.62 -4.74 -5.99
N SER A 124 6.42 -3.43 -5.87
CA SER A 124 6.84 -2.67 -4.68
C SER A 124 6.07 -3.12 -3.43
N ALA A 125 4.80 -3.51 -3.56
CA ALA A 125 4.03 -4.09 -2.45
C ALA A 125 4.55 -5.48 -2.05
N ILE A 126 5.05 -6.28 -3.00
CA ILE A 126 5.64 -7.60 -2.73
C ILE A 126 6.91 -7.49 -1.85
N ALA A 127 7.71 -6.43 -2.03
CA ALA A 127 8.87 -6.19 -1.17
C ALA A 127 8.51 -5.93 0.30
N GLY A 128 7.25 -5.57 0.58
CA GLY A 128 6.73 -5.39 1.93
C GLY A 128 6.28 -6.69 2.61
N PHE A 129 6.36 -7.84 1.93
CA PHE A 129 5.95 -9.11 2.50
C PHE A 129 6.81 -9.48 3.71
N ARG A 130 6.26 -10.29 4.61
CA ARG A 130 6.98 -10.80 5.77
C ARG A 130 7.03 -12.31 5.81
N LYS A 131 8.07 -12.80 6.47
CA LYS A 131 8.29 -14.23 6.67
C LYS A 131 7.12 -14.86 7.42
N ASN A 132 6.76 -16.08 7.01
CA ASN A 132 5.66 -16.89 7.52
C ASN A 132 4.25 -16.32 7.26
N GLU A 133 4.11 -15.24 6.49
CA GLU A 133 2.79 -14.75 6.09
C GLU A 133 2.27 -15.51 4.86
N LEU A 134 0.95 -15.69 4.80
CA LEU A 134 0.28 -16.50 3.77
C LEU A 134 0.14 -15.71 2.46
N VAL A 135 0.61 -16.31 1.37
CA VAL A 135 0.40 -15.85 0.01
C VAL A 135 -0.39 -16.90 -0.76
N VAL A 136 -1.31 -16.44 -1.61
CA VAL A 136 -2.10 -17.26 -2.53
C VAL A 136 -1.87 -16.75 -3.94
N LEU A 137 -1.21 -17.56 -4.76
CA LEU A 137 -0.89 -17.26 -6.14
C LEU A 137 -1.97 -17.84 -7.05
N TYR A 138 -2.44 -17.04 -8.00
CA TYR A 138 -3.41 -17.44 -9.02
C TYR A 138 -2.79 -17.27 -10.40
N ALA A 139 -2.95 -18.28 -11.26
CA ALA A 139 -2.47 -18.23 -12.63
C ALA A 139 -3.46 -18.92 -13.56
N GLY A 140 -3.78 -18.28 -14.68
CA GLY A 140 -4.68 -18.86 -15.65
C GLY A 140 -4.98 -17.95 -16.83
N VAL A 141 -5.95 -18.40 -17.62
CA VAL A 141 -6.55 -17.66 -18.72
C VAL A 141 -8.05 -17.78 -18.49
N PRO A 142 -8.86 -16.71 -18.59
CA PRO A 142 -10.30 -16.83 -18.49
C PRO A 142 -10.81 -17.83 -19.53
N GLN A 143 -11.51 -18.88 -19.08
CA GLN A 143 -11.93 -20.01 -19.93
C GLN A 143 -10.76 -20.78 -20.57
N GLY A 144 -9.63 -20.85 -19.86
CA GLY A 144 -8.41 -21.53 -20.31
C GLY A 144 -8.59 -23.04 -20.46
N ASN A 145 -7.82 -23.62 -21.38
CA ASN A 145 -7.79 -25.05 -21.64
C ASN A 145 -6.69 -25.76 -20.79
N ASP A 146 -6.51 -27.07 -20.99
CA ASP A 146 -5.51 -27.85 -20.25
C ASP A 146 -4.06 -27.40 -20.54
N ALA A 147 -3.79 -26.78 -21.69
CA ALA A 147 -2.47 -26.20 -21.96
C ALA A 147 -2.19 -25.01 -21.03
N ALA A 148 -3.19 -24.15 -20.79
CA ALA A 148 -3.07 -23.06 -19.82
C ALA A 148 -2.83 -23.58 -18.40
N LYS A 149 -3.49 -24.69 -17.99
CA LYS A 149 -3.25 -25.33 -16.69
C LYS A 149 -1.82 -25.88 -16.57
N LYS A 150 -1.27 -26.49 -17.62
CA LYS A 150 0.13 -26.95 -17.64
C LYS A 150 1.10 -25.78 -17.51
N SER A 151 0.89 -24.69 -18.24
CA SER A 151 1.68 -23.48 -18.10
C SER A 151 1.56 -22.88 -16.69
N ALA A 152 0.37 -22.90 -16.09
CA ALA A 152 0.16 -22.40 -14.74
C ALA A 152 0.87 -23.26 -13.67
N ALA A 153 0.90 -24.58 -13.85
CA ALA A 153 1.65 -25.50 -12.98
C ALA A 153 3.17 -25.24 -12.99
N GLU A 154 3.71 -24.72 -14.10
CA GLU A 154 5.09 -24.23 -14.18
C GLU A 154 5.24 -22.82 -13.57
N ALA A 155 4.33 -21.90 -13.91
CA ALA A 155 4.44 -20.49 -13.55
C ALA A 155 4.26 -20.23 -12.04
N LEU A 156 3.37 -20.96 -11.35
CA LEU A 156 3.07 -20.70 -9.94
C LEU A 156 4.27 -20.97 -9.01
N PRO A 157 4.95 -22.14 -9.07
CA PRO A 157 6.17 -22.36 -8.28
C PRO A 157 7.31 -21.42 -8.67
N ALA A 158 7.42 -21.07 -9.97
CA ALA A 158 8.43 -20.11 -10.44
C ALA A 158 8.17 -18.71 -9.89
N LEU A 159 6.91 -18.26 -9.84
CA LEU A 159 6.52 -16.98 -9.25
C LEU A 159 6.83 -16.96 -7.75
N MET A 160 6.50 -18.03 -7.03
CA MET A 160 6.85 -18.15 -5.60
C MET A 160 8.37 -18.05 -5.40
N SER A 161 9.14 -18.75 -6.22
CA SER A 161 10.61 -18.70 -6.16
C SER A 161 11.16 -17.29 -6.41
N LEU A 162 10.59 -16.55 -7.37
CA LEU A 162 10.95 -15.14 -7.62
C LEU A 162 10.61 -14.23 -6.44
N ILE A 163 9.42 -14.40 -5.83
CA ILE A 163 9.02 -13.66 -4.62
C ILE A 163 10.06 -13.89 -3.51
N GLU A 164 10.55 -15.12 -3.37
CA GLU A 164 11.58 -15.50 -2.40
C GLU A 164 13.01 -15.04 -2.75
N GLY A 165 13.19 -14.34 -3.88
CA GLY A 165 14.49 -13.83 -4.33
C GLY A 165 15.36 -14.85 -5.08
N LYS A 166 14.79 -16.00 -5.47
CA LYS A 166 15.50 -17.02 -6.26
C LYS A 166 15.39 -16.72 -7.75
N LYS A 167 16.44 -17.06 -8.50
CA LYS A 167 16.41 -16.99 -9.96
C LYS A 167 15.63 -18.16 -10.54
N VAL A 168 14.86 -17.91 -11.59
CA VAL A 168 14.08 -18.93 -12.28
C VAL A 168 14.34 -18.88 -13.78
N LYS A 169 14.16 -20.02 -14.44
CA LYS A 169 14.15 -20.14 -15.89
C LYS A 169 12.82 -20.76 -16.29
N VAL A 170 12.10 -20.08 -17.18
CA VAL A 170 10.79 -20.52 -17.66
C VAL A 170 10.86 -20.98 -19.10
N SER A 171 9.90 -21.81 -19.50
CA SER A 171 9.73 -22.30 -20.86
C SER A 171 9.32 -21.18 -21.82
N ALA A 172 9.64 -21.36 -23.11
CA ALA A 172 9.30 -20.38 -24.14
C ALA A 172 7.78 -20.18 -24.31
N SER A 173 6.98 -21.20 -23.97
CA SER A 173 5.52 -21.13 -24.04
C SER A 173 4.94 -20.09 -23.07
N LEU A 174 5.60 -19.84 -21.94
CA LEU A 174 5.19 -18.80 -20.99
C LEU A 174 5.44 -17.38 -21.49
N LEU A 175 6.37 -17.19 -22.44
CA LEU A 175 6.80 -15.88 -22.92
C LEU A 175 5.87 -15.27 -23.99
N SER A 176 5.03 -16.09 -24.62
CA SER A 176 4.09 -15.67 -25.67
C SER A 176 2.66 -15.61 -25.16
N GLY A 177 1.96 -14.51 -25.44
CA GLY A 177 0.52 -14.39 -25.16
C GLY A 177 0.06 -12.94 -25.02
N PRO A 178 -1.22 -12.73 -24.70
CA PRO A 178 -1.81 -11.39 -24.67
C PRO A 178 -1.70 -10.71 -23.29
N PHE A 179 -1.30 -11.43 -22.23
CA PHE A 179 -1.38 -10.95 -20.85
C PHE A 179 -0.22 -10.06 -20.48
N SER A 180 -0.47 -8.75 -20.42
CA SER A 180 0.55 -7.74 -20.13
C SER A 180 -0.02 -6.60 -19.30
N PHE A 181 0.82 -6.01 -18.45
CA PHE A 181 0.43 -4.82 -17.71
C PHE A 181 0.37 -3.62 -18.66
N SER A 182 -0.68 -2.81 -18.51
CA SER A 182 -0.82 -1.51 -19.17
C SER A 182 -1.03 -0.46 -18.10
N ALA A 183 -0.11 0.51 -18.00
CA ALA A 183 -0.28 1.61 -17.07
C ALA A 183 -1.57 2.39 -17.39
N PRO A 184 -2.40 2.71 -16.38
CA PRO A 184 -3.57 3.54 -16.58
C PRO A 184 -3.12 4.92 -17.11
N LYS A 185 -3.78 5.40 -18.18
CA LYS A 185 -3.54 6.76 -18.68
C LYS A 185 -3.85 7.73 -17.55
N LYS A 186 -2.82 8.41 -17.02
CA LYS A 186 -3.03 9.54 -16.10
C LYS A 186 -4.07 10.47 -16.72
N PRO A 187 -5.12 10.89 -15.99
CA PRO A 187 -6.01 11.92 -16.46
C PRO A 187 -5.17 13.11 -16.86
N ALA A 188 -5.29 13.55 -18.12
CA ALA A 188 -4.60 14.73 -18.59
C ALA A 188 -4.94 15.86 -17.62
N ALA A 189 -3.93 16.44 -16.98
CA ALA A 189 -4.10 17.63 -16.16
C ALA A 189 -4.89 18.62 -17.02
N GLN A 190 -6.10 18.98 -16.57
CA GLN A 190 -6.92 19.95 -17.25
C GLN A 190 -6.08 21.22 -17.39
N LYS A 191 -5.63 21.50 -18.61
CA LYS A 191 -4.96 22.77 -18.91
C LYS A 191 -5.95 23.85 -18.47
N PRO A 192 -5.53 24.82 -17.64
CA PRO A 192 -6.43 25.88 -17.23
C PRO A 192 -6.95 26.56 -18.50
N VAL A 193 -8.27 26.52 -18.65
CA VAL A 193 -8.98 27.20 -19.73
C VAL A 193 -8.64 28.67 -19.59
N LYS A 194 -7.75 29.17 -20.46
CA LYS A 194 -7.52 30.60 -20.63
C LYS A 194 -8.88 31.19 -20.97
N LYS A 195 -9.47 31.96 -20.04
CA LYS A 195 -10.62 32.81 -20.33
C LYS A 195 -10.26 33.63 -21.57
N ALA A 196 -10.99 33.41 -22.65
CA ALA A 196 -10.92 34.23 -23.84
C ALA A 196 -11.36 35.65 -23.45
N GLY A 197 -10.39 36.52 -23.19
CA GLY A 197 -10.62 37.95 -23.13
C GLY A 197 -11.05 38.41 -24.51
N LYS A 198 -12.27 38.96 -24.60
CA LYS A 198 -12.76 39.70 -25.77
C LYS A 198 -11.76 40.81 -26.12
N THR A 199 -11.07 40.65 -27.23
CA THR A 199 -10.31 41.73 -27.87
C THR A 199 -11.25 42.54 -28.74
N VAL A 200 -11.46 43.79 -28.36
CA VAL A 200 -11.95 44.85 -29.25
C VAL A 200 -10.72 45.57 -29.79
N SER A 201 -10.49 45.46 -31.09
CA SER A 201 -9.55 46.31 -31.83
C SER A 201 -10.28 47.61 -32.21
N PRO A 202 -9.58 48.76 -32.31
CA PRO A 202 -9.06 49.08 -33.64
C PRO A 202 -7.73 49.86 -33.71
N SER A 203 -7.08 49.67 -34.87
CA SER A 203 -6.38 50.68 -35.70
C SER A 203 -4.96 51.16 -35.36
N LYS A 204 -4.03 50.65 -36.19
CA LYS A 204 -2.92 51.29 -36.94
C LYS A 204 -2.08 52.42 -36.31
N GLY A 205 -0.76 52.18 -36.26
CA GLY A 205 0.26 53.23 -36.25
C GLY A 205 1.71 52.71 -36.21
N ARG A 206 2.33 52.57 -37.40
CA ARG A 206 3.74 52.85 -37.78
C ARG A 206 4.90 52.45 -36.82
N ALA A 207 5.78 51.57 -37.33
CA ALA A 207 7.19 51.38 -36.89
C ALA A 207 8.07 52.60 -37.33
N PRO A 208 9.35 52.81 -36.92
CA PRO A 208 10.38 51.78 -36.68
C PRO A 208 11.44 52.00 -35.56
N VAL A 209 12.09 50.88 -35.18
CA VAL A 209 13.52 50.64 -34.85
C VAL A 209 14.23 51.50 -33.78
N GLN A 210 14.74 50.82 -32.72
CA GLN A 210 16.13 51.00 -32.25
C GLN A 210 16.58 49.87 -31.30
N ALA A 211 17.73 49.25 -31.64
CA ALA A 211 18.67 48.60 -30.71
C ALA A 211 19.17 49.67 -29.70
N VAL A 212 19.63 49.40 -28.48
CA VAL A 212 20.86 48.73 -27.98
C VAL A 212 20.65 48.67 -26.43
N THR A 213 21.08 47.72 -25.59
CA THR A 213 22.43 47.47 -25.04
C THR A 213 22.39 46.40 -23.92
N ALA A 214 23.42 45.54 -23.89
CA ALA A 214 24.22 45.03 -22.76
C ALA A 214 23.53 44.72 -21.40
N ALA A 215 23.48 43.47 -20.93
CA ALA A 215 24.56 42.65 -20.36
C ALA A 215 25.02 43.10 -18.96
N VAL A 216 24.72 42.27 -17.94
CA VAL A 216 25.61 42.02 -16.80
C VAL A 216 25.52 40.54 -16.43
N MET A 217 26.54 39.77 -16.87
CA MET A 217 26.99 38.57 -16.18
C MET A 217 27.78 39.02 -14.95
N GLN A 218 27.53 38.40 -13.79
CA GLN A 218 28.55 38.28 -12.75
C GLN A 218 28.82 36.81 -12.50
N THR A 219 30.10 36.46 -12.65
CA THR A 219 30.72 35.17 -12.44
C THR A 219 31.50 35.16 -11.14
N GLY A 220 31.20 34.19 -10.27
CA GLY A 220 32.12 33.49 -9.36
C GLY A 220 32.72 34.24 -8.16
N PRO A 221 33.36 33.53 -7.19
CA PRO A 221 33.85 32.15 -7.27
C PRO A 221 33.50 31.20 -6.09
N ALA A 222 33.77 29.91 -6.33
CA ALA A 222 33.91 28.81 -5.35
C ALA A 222 35.05 29.11 -4.33
N ALA A 223 35.24 28.44 -3.18
CA ALA A 223 34.85 27.12 -2.70
C ALA A 223 34.95 27.10 -1.15
N SER A 224 34.25 26.19 -0.47
CA SER A 224 34.90 25.23 0.45
C SER A 224 33.92 24.17 0.94
N SER A 225 34.47 22.97 1.10
CA SER A 225 33.87 21.70 1.48
C SER A 225 33.30 21.68 2.90
N ALA A 226 32.13 21.04 3.07
CA ALA A 226 31.80 20.35 4.30
C ALA A 226 30.91 19.15 3.98
N ALA A 227 31.41 17.97 4.33
CA ALA A 227 30.66 16.72 4.32
C ALA A 227 29.57 16.76 5.40
N ALA A 228 28.32 16.45 5.04
CA ALA A 228 27.32 15.98 6.00
C ALA A 228 26.14 15.29 5.29
N THR A 229 25.91 14.07 5.75
CA THR A 229 24.64 13.33 5.83
C THR A 229 23.90 12.99 4.53
N ALA A 230 24.00 11.69 4.20
CA ALA A 230 23.12 10.96 3.30
C ALA A 230 21.65 11.30 3.59
N ARG A 231 21.00 11.90 2.59
CA ARG A 231 19.56 12.09 2.52
C ARG A 231 18.90 10.70 2.38
N PRO A 232 17.92 10.33 3.21
CA PRO A 232 17.15 9.12 2.96
C PRO A 232 16.47 9.24 1.58
N ALA A 233 16.56 8.17 0.80
CA ALA A 233 15.99 8.07 -0.54
C ALA A 233 14.51 8.47 -0.55
N PRO A 234 14.01 9.15 -1.60
CA PRO A 234 12.61 9.49 -1.72
C PRO A 234 11.74 8.22 -1.71
N ALA A 235 10.69 8.24 -0.90
CA ALA A 235 9.70 7.17 -0.77
C ALA A 235 9.18 6.73 -2.14
N ALA A 236 9.07 5.41 -2.32
CA ALA A 236 8.43 4.81 -3.48
C ALA A 236 6.99 5.38 -3.64
N PRO A 237 6.56 5.73 -4.86
CA PRO A 237 5.20 6.21 -5.10
C PRO A 237 4.21 5.09 -4.77
N ALA A 238 3.29 5.37 -3.86
CA ALA A 238 2.30 4.43 -3.36
C ALA A 238 1.16 4.18 -4.36
N MET A 239 0.73 2.92 -4.44
CA MET A 239 -0.48 2.51 -5.16
C MET A 239 -1.70 3.28 -4.66
N PRO A 240 -2.59 3.73 -5.56
CA PRO A 240 -3.94 4.12 -5.20
C PRO A 240 -4.69 2.87 -4.68
N GLY A 241 -5.34 2.97 -3.50
CA GLY A 241 -6.41 2.05 -3.10
C GLY A 241 -6.06 0.92 -2.14
N GLN A 242 -4.80 0.75 -1.76
CA GLN A 242 -4.48 0.03 -0.52
C GLN A 242 -4.46 1.05 0.62
N SER A 243 -5.02 0.70 1.78
CA SER A 243 -4.85 1.49 3.01
C SER A 243 -3.37 1.78 3.18
N LYS A 244 -2.97 3.02 2.91
CA LYS A 244 -1.56 3.40 2.85
C LYS A 244 -0.99 3.22 4.24
N MET A 245 0.08 2.43 4.35
CA MET A 245 0.89 2.41 5.55
C MET A 245 2.04 3.40 5.40
N SER A 246 2.32 4.14 6.46
CA SER A 246 3.59 4.84 6.58
C SER A 246 4.73 3.83 6.62
N PRO A 247 5.96 4.22 6.27
CA PRO A 247 7.15 3.46 6.63
C PRO A 247 7.16 3.16 8.14
N LEU A 248 7.79 2.05 8.53
CA LEU A 248 8.03 1.77 9.94
C LEU A 248 8.96 2.83 10.52
N VAL A 249 8.48 3.53 11.53
CA VAL A 249 9.25 4.53 12.27
C VAL A 249 9.80 3.88 13.52
N SER A 250 11.12 3.80 13.60
CA SER A 250 11.85 3.29 14.75
C SER A 250 11.95 4.32 15.88
N VAL A 251 11.59 3.91 17.09
CA VAL A 251 11.68 4.68 18.33
C VAL A 251 12.55 3.91 19.31
N VAL A 252 13.74 4.44 19.58
CA VAL A 252 14.67 3.88 20.56
C VAL A 252 14.22 4.28 21.96
N VAL A 253 14.14 3.30 22.86
CA VAL A 253 13.84 3.52 24.27
C VAL A 253 15.08 4.11 24.93
N SER A 254 14.98 5.35 25.40
CA SER A 254 16.08 6.04 26.06
C SER A 254 16.01 5.98 27.59
N ASN A 255 14.91 5.51 28.15
CA ASN A 255 14.78 5.29 29.59
C ASN A 255 15.57 4.04 30.03
N GLU A 256 15.92 3.92 31.32
CA GLU A 256 16.60 2.72 31.84
C GLU A 256 15.70 1.49 31.74
N LEU A 257 14.39 1.67 32.01
CA LEU A 257 13.35 0.67 31.79
C LEU A 257 12.15 1.28 31.06
N PHE A 258 11.56 0.50 30.15
CA PHE A 258 10.25 0.82 29.59
C PHE A 258 9.18 0.33 30.56
N HIS A 259 8.70 1.22 31.42
CA HIS A 259 7.77 0.86 32.49
C HIS A 259 6.32 1.23 32.14
N ASN A 260 5.38 0.88 33.02
CA ASN A 260 3.95 1.08 32.78
C ASN A 260 3.58 2.53 32.43
N GLY A 261 4.31 3.52 32.96
CA GLY A 261 4.11 4.93 32.65
C GLY A 261 4.37 5.25 31.17
N ASN A 262 5.39 4.65 30.56
CA ASN A 262 5.66 4.80 29.13
C ASN A 262 4.53 4.19 28.28
N VAL A 263 4.03 3.02 28.67
CA VAL A 263 2.89 2.36 28.01
C VAL A 263 1.64 3.24 28.06
N GLU A 264 1.31 3.79 29.23
CA GLU A 264 0.15 4.69 29.39
C GLU A 264 0.31 5.99 28.60
N ALA A 265 1.52 6.56 28.57
CA ALA A 265 1.81 7.73 27.75
C ALA A 265 1.56 7.43 26.25
N TRP A 266 2.05 6.29 25.76
CA TRP A 266 1.84 5.86 24.38
C TRP A 266 0.36 5.62 24.07
N LYS A 267 -0.40 4.98 24.97
CA LYS A 267 -1.86 4.82 24.83
C LYS A 267 -2.57 6.16 24.69
N ARG A 268 -2.20 7.16 25.51
CA ARG A 268 -2.79 8.50 25.45
C ARG A 268 -2.42 9.25 24.17
N ILE A 269 -1.19 9.11 23.69
CA ILE A 269 -0.75 9.65 22.38
C ILE A 269 -1.57 9.04 21.24
N ILE A 270 -1.72 7.71 21.21
CA ILE A 270 -2.50 7.00 20.18
C ILE A 270 -3.96 7.40 20.24
N ARG A 271 -4.55 7.48 21.43
CA ARG A 271 -5.94 7.91 21.61
C ARG A 271 -6.16 9.33 21.09
N SER A 272 -5.24 10.25 21.39
CA SER A 272 -5.29 11.62 20.87
C SER A 272 -5.20 11.66 19.34
N TYR A 273 -4.28 10.89 18.75
CA TYR A 273 -4.09 10.81 17.31
C TYR A 273 -5.34 10.25 16.60
N ASN A 274 -5.88 9.13 17.08
CA ASN A 274 -7.06 8.51 16.49
C ASN A 274 -8.33 9.37 16.69
N ALA A 275 -8.43 10.13 17.78
CA ALA A 275 -9.54 11.06 17.98
C ALA A 275 -9.50 12.23 16.98
N ARG A 276 -8.29 12.75 16.68
CA ARG A 276 -8.10 13.79 15.67
C ARG A 276 -8.28 13.27 14.25
N TYR A 277 -7.84 12.03 14.00
CA TYR A 277 -7.83 11.38 12.69
C TYR A 277 -8.56 10.02 12.75
N PRO A 278 -9.91 9.99 12.77
CA PRO A 278 -10.70 8.76 12.96
C PRO A 278 -10.49 7.67 11.89
N GLY A 279 -10.00 8.05 10.71
CA GLY A 279 -9.69 7.12 9.61
C GLY A 279 -8.24 6.63 9.58
N LEU A 280 -7.41 7.03 10.56
CA LEU A 280 -6.02 6.59 10.69
C LEU A 280 -5.88 5.68 11.91
N GLN A 281 -5.13 4.60 11.74
CA GLN A 281 -4.86 3.65 12.81
C GLN A 281 -3.35 3.48 13.01
N VAL A 282 -2.91 3.57 14.27
CA VAL A 282 -1.52 3.34 14.65
C VAL A 282 -1.30 1.86 14.98
N PHE A 283 -0.30 1.25 14.36
CA PHE A 283 0.16 -0.10 14.64
C PHE A 283 1.56 -0.07 15.28
N ILE A 284 1.76 -0.91 16.30
CA ILE A 284 3.00 -1.00 17.06
C ILE A 284 3.65 -2.34 16.77
N TYR A 285 4.97 -2.31 16.64
CA TYR A 285 5.81 -3.45 16.34
C TYR A 285 6.98 -3.52 17.32
N TYR A 286 7.32 -4.74 17.74
CA TYR A 286 8.50 -5.00 18.56
C TYR A 286 9.17 -6.27 18.06
N ASP A 287 10.47 -6.18 17.76
CA ASP A 287 11.25 -7.29 17.21
C ASP A 287 10.64 -7.89 15.93
N GLY A 288 10.09 -7.02 15.07
CA GLY A 288 9.42 -7.43 13.81
C GLY A 288 7.99 -7.95 13.97
N GLU A 289 7.53 -8.23 15.19
CA GLU A 289 6.18 -8.73 15.47
C GLU A 289 5.20 -7.61 15.79
N ARG A 290 3.95 -7.73 15.31
CA ARG A 290 2.88 -6.78 15.66
C ARG A 290 2.42 -6.98 17.10
N ILE A 291 2.40 -5.89 17.84
CA ILE A 291 1.89 -5.83 19.21
C ILE A 291 0.44 -5.36 19.18
N VAL A 292 -0.49 -6.29 19.39
CA VAL A 292 -1.94 -6.00 19.45
C VAL A 292 -2.30 -5.33 20.78
N ASP A 293 -1.76 -5.85 21.89
CA ASP A 293 -1.91 -5.26 23.21
C ASP A 293 -0.59 -4.62 23.66
N ILE A 294 -0.56 -3.29 23.66
CA ILE A 294 0.62 -2.50 24.06
C ILE A 294 1.07 -2.78 25.50
N ASN A 295 0.18 -3.25 26.38
CA ASN A 295 0.56 -3.66 27.74
C ASN A 295 1.57 -4.80 27.74
N THR A 296 1.61 -5.61 26.68
CA THR A 296 2.57 -6.71 26.57
C THR A 296 4.02 -6.22 26.46
N LEU A 297 4.26 -4.97 26.08
CA LEU A 297 5.59 -4.34 26.06
C LEU A 297 6.17 -4.15 27.48
N PHE A 298 5.30 -4.05 28.49
CA PHE A 298 5.71 -3.87 29.89
C PHE A 298 6.12 -5.18 30.58
N LYS A 299 5.83 -6.36 29.99
CA LYS A 299 6.18 -7.66 30.60
C LYS A 299 7.68 -7.69 30.95
N TRP A 300 7.99 -8.11 32.18
CA TRP A 300 9.31 -7.94 32.82
C TRP A 300 10.44 -8.38 31.88
N GLY A 301 11.27 -7.42 31.46
CA GLY A 301 12.46 -7.66 30.64
C GLY A 301 12.25 -7.68 29.12
N LYS A 302 11.01 -7.51 28.62
CA LYS A 302 10.74 -7.50 27.17
C LYS A 302 11.39 -6.31 26.48
N VAL A 303 11.30 -5.11 27.04
CA VAL A 303 11.84 -3.87 26.47
C VAL A 303 12.79 -3.20 27.46
N LYS A 304 14.02 -2.93 27.02
CA LYS A 304 15.10 -2.36 27.85
C LYS A 304 15.63 -1.06 27.23
N HIS A 305 16.49 -0.36 27.96
CA HIS A 305 17.28 0.72 27.39
C HIS A 305 17.95 0.30 26.07
N GLY A 306 17.83 1.13 25.04
CA GLY A 306 18.37 0.86 23.71
C GLY A 306 17.51 -0.05 22.83
N SER A 307 16.46 -0.69 23.37
CA SER A 307 15.50 -1.44 22.56
C SER A 307 14.79 -0.53 21.57
N CYS A 308 14.47 -1.06 20.40
CA CYS A 308 13.74 -0.36 19.35
C CYS A 308 12.28 -0.83 19.31
N ILE A 309 11.35 0.09 19.55
CA ILE A 309 9.93 -0.12 19.28
C ILE A 309 9.62 0.59 17.97
N GLN A 310 8.97 -0.10 17.05
CA GLN A 310 8.59 0.47 15.75
C GLN A 310 7.09 0.76 15.73
N PHE A 311 6.68 1.74 14.93
CA PHE A 311 5.26 1.94 14.65
C PHE A 311 5.05 2.35 13.20
N CYS A 312 3.86 2.08 12.68
CA CYS A 312 3.38 2.66 11.43
C CYS A 312 1.95 3.16 11.59
N VAL A 313 1.52 4.02 10.67
CA VAL A 313 0.14 4.50 10.59
C VAL A 313 -0.47 3.98 9.31
N ALA A 314 -1.62 3.34 9.39
CA ALA A 314 -2.41 2.91 8.24
C ALA A 314 -3.63 3.80 8.05
N GLY A 315 -3.93 4.12 6.79
CA GLY A 315 -5.14 4.83 6.37
C GLY A 315 -4.91 5.76 5.20
N GLU A 316 -5.97 6.47 4.78
CA GLU A 316 -5.87 7.45 3.71
C GLU A 316 -5.32 8.80 4.21
N ASN A 317 -4.48 9.46 3.41
CA ASN A 317 -3.95 10.80 3.69
C ASN A 317 -3.29 10.93 5.08
N ILE A 318 -2.31 10.06 5.40
CA ILE A 318 -1.57 10.09 6.67
C ILE A 318 -1.06 11.51 6.97
N GLN A 319 -1.45 12.06 8.13
CA GLN A 319 -1.05 13.40 8.59
C GLN A 319 -0.23 13.31 9.88
N ASP A 320 0.56 14.35 10.17
CA ASP A 320 1.27 14.52 11.43
C ASP A 320 2.19 13.36 11.87
N LEU A 321 2.65 12.53 10.94
CA LEU A 321 3.54 11.39 11.24
C LEU A 321 4.82 11.84 11.97
N ALA A 322 5.39 13.00 11.59
CA ALA A 322 6.56 13.56 12.25
C ALA A 322 6.28 13.99 13.70
N LYS A 323 5.09 14.57 13.95
CA LYS A 323 4.66 14.98 15.30
C LYS A 323 4.35 13.76 16.17
N LEU A 324 3.71 12.73 15.60
CA LEU A 324 3.47 11.45 16.24
C LEU A 324 4.79 10.74 16.60
N SER A 325 5.74 10.69 15.66
CA SER A 325 7.09 10.17 15.92
C SER A 325 7.78 10.90 17.08
N ARG A 326 7.70 12.23 17.11
CA ARG A 326 8.25 13.04 18.20
C ARG A 326 7.61 12.67 19.53
N TYR A 327 6.28 12.59 19.61
CA TYR A 327 5.59 12.24 20.84
C TYR A 327 5.89 10.82 21.30
N PHE A 328 6.02 9.84 20.40
CA PHE A 328 6.45 8.50 20.80
C PHE A 328 7.89 8.47 21.34
N ARG A 329 8.82 9.24 20.74
CA ARG A 329 10.18 9.39 21.30
C ARG A 329 10.16 9.99 22.70
N GLN A 330 9.31 10.98 22.94
CA GLN A 330 9.12 11.57 24.28
C GLN A 330 8.46 10.59 25.24
N GLY A 331 7.47 9.82 24.77
CA GLY A 331 6.80 8.78 25.56
C GLY A 331 7.70 7.59 25.90
N ALA A 332 8.77 7.35 25.12
CA ALA A 332 9.79 6.32 25.38
C ALA A 332 11.04 6.84 26.10
N SER A 333 11.01 8.10 26.55
CA SER A 333 12.06 8.75 27.32
C SER A 333 11.54 9.13 28.71
N PRO A 334 12.38 9.67 29.62
CA PRO A 334 11.93 10.23 30.89
C PRO A 334 10.87 11.34 30.77
N GLN A 335 10.62 11.87 29.57
CA GLN A 335 9.61 12.90 29.32
C GLN A 335 8.17 12.35 29.24
N PHE A 336 7.98 11.04 29.38
CA PHE A 336 6.66 10.39 29.27
C PHE A 336 5.61 10.97 30.24
N GLU A 337 6.03 11.47 31.40
CA GLU A 337 5.16 12.05 32.41
C GLU A 337 4.34 13.26 31.89
N ALA A 338 4.86 13.96 30.88
CA ALA A 338 4.15 15.06 30.23
C ALA A 338 2.80 14.60 29.63
N PHE A 339 2.69 13.34 29.23
CA PHE A 339 1.47 12.75 28.67
C PHE A 339 0.55 12.14 29.73
N LEU A 340 0.98 12.05 30.99
CA LEU A 340 0.20 11.46 32.08
C LEU A 340 -0.58 12.51 32.89
N LYS A 341 -0.38 13.81 32.61
CA LYS A 341 -1.12 14.89 33.27
C LYS A 341 -2.63 14.82 32.94
N GLY A 342 -3.47 15.05 33.94
CA GLY A 342 -4.93 15.01 33.80
C GLY A 342 -5.54 13.60 33.90
N SER A 343 -6.88 13.54 33.86
CA SER A 343 -7.63 12.28 34.04
C SER A 343 -7.29 11.24 32.94
N PRO A 344 -7.12 9.95 33.28
CA PRO A 344 -6.91 8.86 32.33
C PRO A 344 -7.96 8.75 31.22
N ASP A 345 -9.17 9.22 31.47
CA ASP A 345 -10.28 9.13 30.52
C ASP A 345 -10.33 10.33 29.56
N THR A 346 -9.57 11.38 29.84
CA THR A 346 -9.55 12.59 28.99
C THR A 346 -8.67 12.37 27.76
N VAL A 347 -9.23 12.64 26.58
CA VAL A 347 -8.45 12.69 25.34
C VAL A 347 -7.62 13.97 25.35
N MET A 348 -6.29 13.83 25.34
CA MET A 348 -5.40 14.98 25.27
C MET A 348 -5.52 15.67 23.90
N ASN A 349 -5.43 16.99 23.87
CA ASN A 349 -5.39 17.76 22.62
C ASN A 349 -3.93 17.89 22.13
N LEU A 350 -3.36 16.78 21.62
CA LEU A 350 -1.99 16.75 21.10
C LEU A 350 -1.92 17.01 19.58
N PHE A 351 -3.01 16.78 18.84
CA PHE A 351 -3.08 16.83 17.38
C PHE A 351 -4.24 17.67 16.87
#